data_AF-A0A382PLD1-F1
#
_entry.id   AF-A0A382PLD1-F1
#
_cell.length_a   1.000
_cell.length_b   1.000
_cell.length_c   1.000
_cell.angle_alpha   90.00
_cell.angle_beta   90.00
_cell.angle_gamma   90.00
#
_symmetry.space_group_name_H-M   'P 1'
#
loop_
_entity.id
_entity.type
_entity.pdbx_description
1 polymer ?
#
loop_
_entity_poly.entity_id
_entity_poly.type
_entity_poly.pdbx_seq_one_letter_code
_entity_poly.pdbx_strand_id
1 'polypeptide(L)' 'MLRRKPVVVLSNNDGCIIARSNEAKVLGIGMGTPTFKYRHVFEKYGDQIFS' A
#
# COMPACT_ATOMS: atom_id res chain seq x y z
N MET A 1 16.97 12.61 1.24
CA MET A 1 16.51 11.73 2.32
C MET A 1 15.07 11.29 1.99
N LEU A 2 14.89 10.19 1.23
CA LEU A 2 13.55 9.66 0.99
C LEU A 2 13.04 9.11 2.33
N ARG A 3 12.05 9.80 2.90
CA ARG A 3 11.38 9.38 4.14
C ARG A 3 10.85 7.95 3.93
N ARG A 4 11.15 7.05 4.87
CA ARG A 4 10.73 5.64 4.93
C ARG A 4 9.21 5.50 5.06
N LYS A 5 8.48 5.94 4.05
CA LYS A 5 7.02 5.80 4.00
C LYS A 5 6.66 4.48 3.33
N PRO A 6 5.61 3.80 3.80
CA PRO A 6 5.08 2.65 3.09
C PRO A 6 4.61 3.08 1.69
N VAL A 7 5.00 2.31 0.69
CA VAL A 7 4.57 2.51 -0.71
C VAL A 7 3.89 1.22 -1.19
N VAL A 8 2.78 1.38 -1.90
CA VAL A 8 2.04 0.30 -2.54
C VAL A 8 1.67 0.69 -3.97
N VAL A 9 1.63 -0.30 -4.85
CA VAL A 9 1.22 -0.16 -6.26
C VAL A 9 -0.04 -0.98 -6.47
N LEU A 10 -1.02 -0.40 -7.15
CA LEU A 10 -2.34 -0.99 -7.34
C LEU A 10 -2.53 -1.49 -8.76
N SER A 11 -3.27 -2.59 -8.91
CA SER A 11 -3.86 -2.95 -10.19
C SER A 11 -4.92 -1.90 -10.54
N ASN A 12 -4.74 -1.25 -11.68
CA ASN A 12 -5.67 -0.26 -12.20
C ASN A 12 -7.09 -0.82 -12.45
N ASN A 13 -7.23 -2.14 -12.64
CA ASN A 13 -8.53 -2.77 -12.90
C ASN A 13 -9.32 -3.12 -11.64
N ASP A 14 -8.64 -3.55 -10.57
CA ASP A 14 -9.31 -4.18 -9.41
C ASP A 14 -9.03 -3.49 -8.08
N GLY A 15 -8.14 -2.48 -8.06
CA GLY A 15 -7.72 -1.81 -6.82
C GLY A 15 -7.01 -2.74 -5.83
N CYS A 16 -6.50 -3.88 -6.32
CA CYS A 16 -5.72 -4.85 -5.56
C CYS A 16 -4.24 -4.48 -5.54
N ILE A 17 -3.57 -4.78 -4.43
CA ILE A 17 -2.16 -4.45 -4.24
C ILE A 17 -1.30 -5.46 -5.01
N ILE A 18 -0.58 -4.98 -6.03
CA ILE A 18 0.29 -5.81 -6.89
C ILE A 18 1.77 -5.67 -6.55
N ALA A 19 2.15 -4.57 -5.88
CA ALA A 19 3.48 -4.41 -5.31
C ALA A 19 3.42 -3.61 -4.01
N ARG A 20 4.42 -3.82 -3.14
CA ARG A 20 4.52 -3.17 -1.84
C ARG A 20 5.98 -3.02 -1.41
N SER A 21 6.29 -1.96 -0.67
CA SER A 21 7.59 -1.78 -0.04
C SER A 21 7.76 -2.66 1.21
N ASN A 22 8.98 -2.73 1.75
CA ASN A 22 9.25 -3.48 2.99
C ASN A 22 8.51 -2.86 4.18
N GLU A 23 8.40 -1.53 4.24
CA GLU A 23 7.63 -0.83 5.27
C GLU A 23 6.15 -1.22 5.22
N ALA A 24 5.57 -1.28 4.02
CA ALA A 24 4.19 -1.74 3.85
C ALA A 24 4.01 -3.22 4.26
N LYS A 25 5.01 -4.07 3.99
CA LYS A 25 5.02 -5.46 4.46
C LYS A 25 5.04 -5.56 5.99
N VAL A 26 5.82 -4.73 6.67
CA VAL A 26 5.88 -4.68 8.15
C VAL A 26 4.55 -4.21 8.74
N LEU A 27 3.81 -3.34 8.04
CA LEU A 27 2.46 -2.91 8.42
C LEU A 27 1.38 -3.99 8.18
N GLY A 28 1.75 -5.16 7.68
CA GLY A 28 0.81 -6.27 7.43
C GLY A 28 0.03 -6.16 6.12
N ILE A 29 0.37 -5.21 5.24
CA ILE A 29 -0.32 -5.02 3.97
C ILE A 29 0.03 -6.16 3.02
N GLY A 30 -0.87 -7.14 2.83
CA GLY A 30 -0.68 -8.30 1.95
C GLY A 30 -0.64 -7.98 0.44
N MET A 31 0.01 -8.86 -0.34
CA MET A 31 -0.10 -8.85 -1.81
C MET A 31 -1.43 -9.46 -2.26
N GLY A 32 -1.92 -9.08 -3.43
CA GLY A 32 -3.15 -9.61 -4.03
C GLY A 32 -4.41 -9.29 -3.23
N THR A 33 -4.30 -8.39 -2.25
CA THR A 33 -5.42 -8.02 -1.38
C THR A 33 -6.00 -6.69 -1.85
N PRO A 34 -7.34 -6.52 -1.81
CA PRO A 34 -7.96 -5.23 -2.11
C PRO A 34 -7.54 -4.13 -1.14
N THR A 35 -7.29 -2.93 -1.66
CA THR A 35 -6.85 -1.76 -0.89
C THR A 35 -7.80 -1.32 0.20
N PHE A 36 -9.12 -1.41 -0.03
CA PHE A 36 -10.12 -0.95 0.93
C PHE A 36 -10.01 -1.68 2.28
N LYS A 37 -9.46 -2.90 2.33
CA LYS A 37 -9.23 -3.64 3.58
C LYS A 37 -8.18 -2.97 4.48
N TYR A 38 -7.25 -2.22 3.89
CA TYR A 38 -6.19 -1.49 4.59
C TYR A 38 -6.45 0.02 4.64
N ARG A 39 -7.68 0.47 4.37
CA ARG A 39 -8.04 1.89 4.37
C ARG A 39 -7.61 2.61 5.65
N HIS A 40 -7.74 1.96 6.80
CA HIS A 40 -7.32 2.49 8.09
C HIS A 40 -5.79 2.68 8.21
N VAL A 41 -5.00 1.83 7.54
CA VAL A 41 -3.53 1.95 7.49
C VAL A 41 -3.15 3.13 6.59
N PHE A 42 -3.79 3.20 5.43
CA PHE A 42 -3.63 4.23 4.41
C PHE A 42 -3.94 5.64 4.94
N GLU A 43 -5.05 5.79 5.67
CA GLU A 43 -5.42 7.03 6.35
C GLU A 43 -4.41 7.44 7.42
N LYS A 44 -3.76 6.48 8.09
CA LYS A 44 -2.81 6.74 9.18
C LYS A 44 -1.39 7.08 8.71
N TYR A 45 -0.91 6.47 7.63
CA TYR A 45 0.48 6.61 7.18
C TYR A 45 0.65 7.54 5.96
N GLY A 46 -0.44 7.87 5.27
CA GLY A 46 -0.46 8.78 4.12
C GLY A 46 0.27 8.18 2.92
N ASP A 47 -0.48 7.51 2.06
CA ASP A 47 0.10 6.78 0.94
C ASP A 47 0.68 7.67 -0.14
N GLN A 48 1.80 7.23 -0.70
CA GLN A 48 2.10 7.52 -2.09
C GLN A 48 1.68 6.30 -2.90
N ILE A 49 0.42 6.31 -3.36
CA ILE A 49 -0.11 5.35 -4.32
C ILE A 49 0.41 5.77 -5.69
N PHE A 50 1.17 4.89 -6.33
CA PHE A 50 1.50 5.03 -7.74
C PHE A 50 0.64 4.05 -8.54
N SER A 51 0.00 4.56 -9.60
CA SER A 51 -0.75 3.77 -10.58
C SER A 51 0.18 3.12 -11.59
#